data_AF-Q5BZ66-F1
#
_entry.id   AF-Q5BZ66-F1
#
_cell.length_a   1.000
_cell.length_b   1.000
_cell.length_c   1.000
_cell.angle_alpha   90.00
_cell.angle_beta   90.00
_cell.angle_gamma   90.00
#
_symmetry.space_group_name_H-M   'P 1'
#
loop_
_entity.id
_entity.type
_entity.pdbx_description
1 polymer ?
#
loop_
_entity_poly.entity_id
_entity_poly.type
_entity_poly.pdbx_seq_one_letter_code
_entity_poly.pdbx_strand_id
1 'polypeptide(L)'
;MWRTIHVWWSCVFGPSLYSVPTITTYQSTDYNPNSLELVSNSAIKVFHLMVGVIKWTALFWSPWAFRNLKFRDNFSEFSRFVAVTFTIYFCALLLRGTGRFFNHTYQEFMALFLESKKKTNEDTVSKLTLYTFSSPWPVHFDVRNLPVYCLKPKKTSPKRNSQVPTIFVPIIWIIAHTVGIRLTYVGCTWIFNCLTFKARLDARSRLQLEYNIQRVGLSTRDGEFVEAFYADRRNKSNSESVSVDQEDFNGEILVLCCEGNGGYPEIGTPWVPLGRGYPVLGWNHPGFGETPGYPFQKRTKCVEA
;
A
#
# COMPACT_ATOMS: atom_id res chain seq x y z
N MET A 1 27.67 3.83 -19.68
CA MET A 1 27.02 5.11 -19.33
C MET A 1 25.49 4.99 -19.24
N TRP A 2 24.80 4.54 -20.29
CA TRP A 2 23.33 4.40 -20.32
C TRP A 2 22.74 3.51 -19.21
N ARG A 3 23.38 2.38 -18.88
CA ARG A 3 22.94 1.48 -17.80
C ARG A 3 22.97 2.16 -16.42
N THR A 4 23.99 2.97 -16.15
CA THR A 4 24.14 3.70 -14.88
C THR A 4 23.08 4.80 -14.74
N ILE A 5 22.79 5.52 -15.82
CA ILE A 5 21.74 6.55 -15.85
C ILE A 5 20.37 5.92 -15.59
N HIS A 6 20.08 4.77 -16.21
CA HIS A 6 18.82 4.06 -15.98
C HIS A 6 18.65 3.60 -14.52
N VAL A 7 19.71 3.06 -13.91
CA VAL A 7 19.69 2.67 -12.49
C VAL A 7 19.48 3.89 -11.59
N TRP A 8 20.19 4.99 -11.86
CA TRP A 8 20.03 6.23 -11.12
C TRP A 8 18.59 6.77 -11.20
N TRP A 9 17.99 6.79 -12.39
CA TRP A 9 16.59 7.18 -12.57
C TRP A 9 15.62 6.27 -11.80
N SER A 10 15.93 4.97 -11.75
CA SER A 10 15.17 4.00 -10.95
C SER A 10 15.29 4.28 -9.44
N CYS A 11 16.42 4.82 -8.98
CA CYS A 11 16.58 5.27 -7.60
C CYS A 11 15.79 6.56 -7.31
N VAL A 12 15.75 7.50 -8.26
CA VAL A 12 14.99 8.76 -8.14
C VAL A 12 13.50 8.50 -7.94
N PHE A 13 12.89 7.61 -8.72
CA PHE A 13 11.46 7.29 -8.63
C PHE A 13 11.16 5.98 -7.87
N GLY A 14 12.18 5.42 -7.24
CA GLY A 14 12.11 4.13 -6.57
C GLY A 14 11.27 4.15 -5.28
N PRO A 15 10.91 2.94 -4.78
CA PRO A 15 10.19 2.80 -3.51
C PRO A 15 10.96 3.43 -2.36
N SER A 16 10.27 3.90 -1.33
CA SER A 16 10.91 4.19 -0.06
C SER A 16 11.13 2.90 0.71
N LEU A 17 12.37 2.66 1.14
CA LEU A 17 12.75 1.52 1.96
C LEU A 17 12.61 1.89 3.44
N TYR A 18 12.02 0.98 4.22
CA TYR A 18 11.75 1.19 5.64
C TYR A 18 12.58 0.29 6.54
N SER A 19 12.69 -0.99 6.18
CA SER A 19 13.49 -1.96 6.93
C SER A 19 14.20 -2.94 6.01
N VAL A 20 15.31 -3.49 6.52
CA VAL A 20 16.28 -4.30 5.79
C VAL A 20 16.54 -5.58 6.60
N PRO A 21 16.65 -6.76 5.97
CA PRO A 21 17.06 -7.98 6.67
C PRO A 21 18.49 -7.88 7.23
N THR A 22 18.69 -8.41 8.43
CA THR A 22 20.03 -8.64 8.98
C THR A 22 20.53 -10.01 8.53
N ILE A 23 21.82 -10.12 8.17
CA ILE A 23 22.42 -11.32 7.57
C ILE A 23 22.39 -12.53 8.52
N THR A 24 22.24 -12.31 9.82
CA THR A 24 22.44 -13.34 10.86
C THR A 24 21.17 -13.76 11.60
N THR A 25 20.10 -12.97 11.52
CA THR A 25 18.81 -13.26 12.15
C THR A 25 17.72 -12.80 11.20
N TYR A 26 16.60 -13.53 11.10
CA TYR A 26 15.38 -13.12 10.37
C TYR A 26 14.77 -11.78 10.86
N GLN A 27 15.49 -11.03 11.71
CA GLN A 27 15.15 -9.73 12.23
C GLN A 27 15.45 -8.64 11.20
N SER A 28 14.43 -7.83 10.93
CA SER A 28 14.55 -6.62 10.12
C SER A 28 15.04 -5.46 10.97
N THR A 29 16.12 -4.79 10.57
CA THR A 29 16.55 -3.51 11.15
C THR A 29 15.98 -2.34 10.37
N ASP A 30 15.76 -1.21 11.05
CA ASP A 30 15.34 0.03 10.39
C ASP A 30 16.39 0.47 9.35
N TYR A 31 15.92 0.89 8.17
CA TYR A 31 16.79 1.39 7.13
C TYR A 31 17.44 2.71 7.57
N ASN A 32 18.77 2.80 7.45
CA ASN A 32 19.53 4.00 7.75
C ASN A 32 19.79 4.83 6.47
N PRO A 33 19.03 5.90 6.22
CA PRO A 33 19.24 6.76 5.06
C PRO A 33 20.45 7.68 5.25
N ASN A 34 21.12 8.01 4.16
CA ASN A 34 22.17 9.02 4.16
C ASN A 34 21.58 10.42 4.44
N SER A 35 22.37 11.36 4.98
CA SER A 35 21.92 12.73 5.29
C SER A 35 21.26 13.42 4.09
N LEU A 36 21.78 13.18 2.88
CA LEU A 36 21.26 13.71 1.64
C LEU A 36 19.84 13.18 1.35
N GLU A 37 19.61 11.87 1.52
CA GLU A 37 18.29 11.28 1.39
C GLU A 37 17.33 11.77 2.50
N LEU A 38 17.81 11.88 3.74
CA LEU A 38 17.01 12.32 4.89
C LEU A 38 16.45 13.73 4.70
N VAL A 39 17.30 14.69 4.33
CA VAL A 39 16.92 16.09 4.09
C VAL A 39 15.95 16.17 2.91
N SER A 40 16.25 15.47 1.83
CA SER A 40 15.42 15.46 0.61
C SER A 40 14.04 14.86 0.86
N ASN A 41 13.97 13.72 1.57
CA ASN A 41 12.71 13.10 1.97
C ASN A 41 11.88 14.00 2.88
N SER A 42 12.52 14.76 3.76
CA SER A 42 11.83 15.71 4.64
C SER A 42 11.20 16.85 3.84
N ALA A 43 11.94 17.43 2.89
CA ALA A 43 11.42 18.46 1.98
C ALA A 43 10.22 17.95 1.14
N ILE A 44 10.32 16.73 0.60
CA ILE A 44 9.25 16.08 -0.17
C ILE A 44 7.99 15.86 0.70
N LYS A 45 8.16 15.39 1.94
CA LYS A 45 7.05 15.19 2.90
C LYS A 45 6.34 16.51 3.22
N VAL A 46 7.09 17.58 3.47
CA VAL A 46 6.53 18.91 3.71
C VAL A 46 5.74 19.41 2.50
N PHE A 47 6.28 19.24 1.29
CA PHE A 47 5.57 19.61 0.07
C PHE A 47 4.25 18.84 -0.09
N HIS A 48 4.25 17.52 0.12
CA HIS A 48 3.02 16.72 0.07
C HIS A 48 2.00 17.12 1.13
N LEU A 49 2.45 17.47 2.34
CA LEU A 49 1.58 17.97 3.40
C LEU A 49 0.94 19.30 2.99
N MET A 50 1.72 20.24 2.45
CA MET A 50 1.22 21.53 1.97
C MET A 50 0.18 21.37 0.86
N VAL A 51 0.48 20.57 -0.17
CA VAL A 51 -0.48 20.25 -1.25
C VAL A 51 -1.73 19.57 -0.69
N GLY A 52 -1.58 18.68 0.28
CA GLY A 52 -2.69 18.03 0.98
C GLY A 52 -3.59 19.05 1.69
N VAL A 53 -3.01 19.92 2.51
CA VAL A 53 -3.74 20.98 3.22
C VAL A 53 -4.46 21.91 2.25
N ILE A 54 -3.77 22.38 1.20
CA ILE A 54 -4.37 23.23 0.16
C ILE A 54 -5.56 22.52 -0.49
N LYS A 55 -5.40 21.27 -0.90
CA LYS A 55 -6.45 20.47 -1.54
C LYS A 55 -7.69 20.32 -0.65
N TRP A 56 -7.51 20.06 0.65
CA TRP A 56 -8.62 19.81 1.57
C TRP A 56 -9.28 21.09 2.07
N THR A 57 -8.52 22.17 2.21
CA THR A 57 -9.03 23.47 2.65
C THR A 57 -9.57 24.33 1.50
N ALA A 58 -9.31 23.96 0.25
CA ALA A 58 -9.71 24.70 -0.96
C ALA A 58 -11.17 25.13 -0.96
N LEU A 59 -12.10 24.27 -0.52
CA LEU A 59 -13.52 24.60 -0.48
C LEU A 59 -13.85 25.72 0.53
N PHE A 60 -13.08 25.85 1.60
CA PHE A 60 -13.31 26.85 2.64
C PHE A 60 -12.73 28.22 2.28
N TRP A 61 -11.54 28.28 1.67
CA TRP A 61 -10.90 29.55 1.30
C TRP A 61 -11.17 29.99 -0.14
N SER A 62 -11.68 29.11 -1.02
CA SER A 62 -11.95 29.46 -2.42
C SER A 62 -12.93 30.64 -2.60
N PRO A 63 -14.04 30.80 -1.85
CA PRO A 63 -14.93 31.95 -2.05
C PRO A 63 -14.24 33.28 -1.72
N TRP A 64 -13.40 33.29 -0.68
CA TRP A 64 -12.57 34.43 -0.33
C TRP A 64 -11.51 34.69 -1.41
N ALA A 65 -10.85 33.66 -1.92
CA ALA A 65 -9.83 33.77 -2.97
C ALA A 65 -10.41 34.27 -4.28
N PHE A 66 -11.56 33.75 -4.74
CA PHE A 66 -12.22 34.22 -5.96
C PHE A 66 -12.62 35.70 -5.89
N ARG A 67 -13.00 36.18 -4.70
CA ARG A 67 -13.40 37.57 -4.48
C ARG A 67 -12.21 38.53 -4.36
N ASN A 68 -11.12 38.11 -3.72
CA ASN A 68 -10.03 39.00 -3.32
C ASN A 68 -8.75 38.84 -4.14
N LEU A 69 -8.52 37.68 -4.75
CA LEU A 69 -7.39 37.50 -5.66
C LEU A 69 -7.76 38.14 -6.99
N LYS A 70 -7.21 39.32 -7.26
CA LYS A 70 -7.15 39.87 -8.62
C LYS A 70 -6.21 39.00 -9.46
N PHE A 71 -6.72 37.84 -9.90
CA PHE A 71 -5.94 36.82 -10.58
C PHE A 71 -5.16 37.37 -11.77
N ARG A 72 -5.70 38.36 -12.48
CA ARG A 72 -5.04 38.97 -13.64
C ARG A 72 -3.80 39.78 -13.28
N ASP A 73 -3.84 40.54 -12.17
CA ASP A 73 -2.76 41.44 -11.78
C ASP A 73 -1.64 40.68 -11.05
N ASN A 74 -2.02 39.63 -10.29
CA ASN A 74 -1.09 38.83 -9.49
C ASN A 74 -0.66 37.51 -10.17
N PHE A 75 -1.08 37.26 -11.43
CA PHE A 75 -0.79 36.01 -12.13
C PHE A 75 0.71 35.73 -12.24
N SER A 76 1.50 36.76 -12.60
CA SER A 76 2.95 36.66 -12.74
C SER A 76 3.60 36.20 -11.44
N GLU A 77 3.28 36.84 -10.32
CA GLU A 77 3.88 36.50 -9.02
C GLU A 77 3.46 35.11 -8.52
N PHE A 78 2.20 34.74 -8.71
CA PHE A 78 1.74 33.40 -8.39
C PHE A 78 2.44 32.34 -9.25
N SER A 79 2.57 32.59 -10.56
CA SER A 79 3.25 31.67 -11.48
C SER A 79 4.72 31.48 -11.11
N ARG A 80 5.42 32.55 -10.71
CA ARG A 80 6.81 32.51 -10.22
C ARG A 80 6.91 31.69 -8.93
N PHE A 81 6.04 31.94 -7.96
CA PHE A 81 6.02 31.19 -6.70
C PHE A 81 5.81 29.69 -6.95
N VAL A 82 4.84 29.35 -7.80
CA VAL A 82 4.57 27.96 -8.19
C VAL A 82 5.79 27.35 -8.88
N ALA A 83 6.40 28.06 -9.84
CA ALA A 83 7.58 27.59 -10.57
C ALA A 83 8.79 27.34 -9.64
N VAL A 84 9.05 28.26 -8.70
CA VAL A 84 10.13 28.11 -7.70
C VAL A 84 9.86 26.91 -6.81
N THR A 85 8.63 26.75 -6.33
CA THR A 85 8.25 25.61 -5.49
C THR A 85 8.43 24.28 -6.21
N PHE A 86 7.98 24.18 -7.47
CA PHE A 86 8.19 22.98 -8.29
C PHE A 86 9.67 22.73 -8.60
N THR A 87 10.46 23.78 -8.81
CA THR A 87 11.92 23.66 -9.00
C THR A 87 12.59 23.09 -7.75
N ILE A 88 12.26 23.61 -6.56
CA ILE A 88 12.78 23.09 -5.28
C ILE A 88 12.37 21.62 -5.09
N TYR A 89 11.11 21.29 -5.38
CA TYR A 89 10.62 19.91 -5.31
C TYR A 89 11.38 18.98 -6.26
N PHE A 90 11.60 19.40 -7.51
CA PHE A 90 12.35 18.63 -8.48
C PHE A 90 13.81 18.45 -8.05
N CYS A 91 14.47 19.50 -7.57
CA CYS A 91 15.81 19.40 -7.00
C CYS A 91 15.87 18.42 -5.83
N ALA A 92 14.87 18.44 -4.93
CA ALA A 92 14.79 17.47 -3.83
C ALA A 92 14.63 16.03 -4.32
N LEU A 93 13.89 15.78 -5.41
CA LEU A 93 13.79 14.46 -6.02
C LEU A 93 15.13 13.98 -6.58
N LEU A 94 15.87 14.86 -7.26
CA LEU A 94 17.18 14.52 -7.81
C LEU A 94 18.20 14.23 -6.70
N LEU A 95 18.22 15.07 -5.66
CA LEU A 95 19.04 14.84 -4.46
C LEU A 95 18.66 13.51 -3.80
N ARG A 96 17.38 13.24 -3.56
CA ARG A 96 16.95 11.92 -3.05
C ARG A 96 17.51 10.77 -3.89
N GLY A 97 17.43 10.88 -5.23
CA GLY A 97 17.95 9.87 -6.15
C GLY A 97 19.45 9.67 -6.06
N THR A 98 20.24 10.74 -5.96
CA THR A 98 21.70 10.64 -5.77
C THR A 98 22.03 10.04 -4.40
N GLY A 99 21.35 10.43 -3.33
CA GLY A 99 21.52 9.87 -1.99
C GLY A 99 21.30 8.36 -1.95
N ARG A 100 20.22 7.90 -2.60
CA ARG A 100 19.89 6.48 -2.76
C ARG A 100 20.86 5.73 -3.66
N PHE A 101 21.35 6.38 -4.71
CA PHE A 101 22.33 5.79 -5.62
C PHE A 101 23.67 5.52 -4.92
N PHE A 102 24.09 6.34 -3.96
CA PHE A 102 25.33 6.11 -3.20
C PHE A 102 25.15 5.20 -1.98
N ASN A 103 23.92 4.75 -1.68
CA ASN A 103 23.67 3.84 -0.57
C ASN A 103 23.68 2.38 -1.06
N HIS A 104 24.69 1.60 -0.66
CA HIS A 104 24.86 0.21 -1.08
C HIS A 104 23.65 -0.68 -0.73
N THR A 105 23.10 -0.55 0.47
CA THR A 105 21.93 -1.31 0.92
C THR A 105 20.70 -1.02 0.06
N TYR A 106 20.51 0.25 -0.32
CA TYR A 106 19.41 0.61 -1.22
C TYR A 106 19.65 0.10 -2.65
N GLN A 107 20.89 0.09 -3.13
CA GLN A 107 21.21 -0.47 -4.45
C GLN A 107 20.92 -1.98 -4.53
N GLU A 108 21.26 -2.74 -3.49
CA GLU A 108 20.95 -4.18 -3.41
C GLU A 108 19.45 -4.42 -3.44
N PHE A 109 18.70 -3.69 -2.61
CA PHE A 109 17.24 -3.72 -2.62
C PHE A 109 16.68 -3.37 -4.01
N MET A 110 17.18 -2.29 -4.63
CA MET A 110 16.70 -1.84 -5.94
C MET A 110 16.98 -2.87 -7.05
N ALA A 111 18.12 -3.54 -7.01
CA ALA A 111 18.44 -4.61 -7.93
C ALA A 111 17.45 -5.78 -7.81
N LEU A 112 17.20 -6.23 -6.57
CA LEU A 112 16.22 -7.28 -6.27
C LEU A 112 14.79 -6.86 -6.68
N PHE A 113 14.41 -5.62 -6.41
CA PHE A 113 13.09 -5.09 -6.77
C PHE A 113 12.89 -5.02 -8.30
N LEU A 114 13.88 -4.53 -9.04
CA LEU A 114 13.82 -4.47 -10.50
C LEU A 114 13.85 -5.86 -11.14
N GLU A 115 14.56 -6.81 -10.52
CA GLU A 115 14.56 -8.22 -10.95
C GLU A 115 13.19 -8.87 -10.73
N SER A 116 12.58 -8.68 -9.55
CA SER A 116 11.25 -9.21 -9.22
C SER A 116 10.15 -8.73 -10.18
N LYS A 117 10.29 -7.51 -10.74
CA LYS A 117 9.37 -6.97 -11.73
C LYS A 117 9.54 -7.57 -13.12
N LYS A 118 10.72 -8.09 -13.45
CA LYS A 118 11.01 -8.70 -14.76
C LYS A 118 10.66 -10.18 -14.76
N LYS A 119 10.97 -10.88 -13.67
CA LYS A 119 10.75 -12.31 -13.52
C LYS A 119 10.22 -12.60 -12.11
N THR A 120 9.01 -13.16 -12.05
CA THR A 120 8.43 -13.64 -10.78
C THR A 120 9.02 -15.02 -10.47
N ASN A 121 10.08 -15.05 -9.65
CA ASN A 121 10.62 -16.29 -9.07
C ASN A 121 10.30 -16.33 -7.58
N GLU A 122 9.94 -17.49 -7.04
CA GLU A 122 9.66 -17.66 -5.60
C GLU A 122 10.86 -17.23 -4.72
N ASP A 123 12.10 -17.56 -5.13
CA ASP A 123 13.33 -17.15 -4.43
C ASP A 123 13.55 -15.64 -4.37
N THR A 124 13.23 -14.92 -5.46
CA THR A 124 13.36 -13.46 -5.49
C THR A 124 12.30 -12.83 -4.61
N VAL A 125 11.10 -13.41 -4.58
CA VAL A 125 9.99 -12.95 -3.76
C VAL A 125 10.25 -13.18 -2.28
N SER A 126 10.76 -14.36 -1.89
CA SER A 126 11.09 -14.67 -0.50
C SER A 126 12.18 -13.76 0.05
N LYS A 127 13.19 -13.41 -0.77
CA LYS A 127 14.18 -12.40 -0.42
C LYS A 127 13.57 -11.02 -0.31
N LEU A 128 12.67 -10.65 -1.24
CA LEU A 128 12.02 -9.35 -1.24
C LEU A 128 11.08 -9.18 -0.04
N THR A 129 10.38 -10.23 0.41
CA THR A 129 9.50 -10.20 1.60
C THR A 129 10.22 -9.81 2.88
N LEU A 130 11.53 -10.02 2.94
CA LEU A 130 12.35 -9.60 4.08
C LEU A 130 12.58 -8.08 4.12
N TYR A 131 12.45 -7.38 2.99
CA TYR A 131 12.53 -5.93 2.91
C TYR A 131 11.13 -5.33 3.06
N THR A 132 11.01 -4.26 3.86
CA THR A 132 9.76 -3.50 3.90
C THR A 132 9.87 -2.19 3.15
N PHE A 133 8.99 -1.96 2.17
CA PHE A 133 9.03 -0.79 1.29
C PHE A 133 7.64 -0.33 0.81
N SER A 134 7.55 0.95 0.41
CA SER A 134 6.35 1.75 0.12
C SER A 134 5.65 1.54 -1.24
N SER A 135 6.16 0.66 -2.10
CA SER A 135 5.66 0.51 -3.47
C SER A 135 4.74 -0.71 -3.57
N PRO A 136 3.70 -0.66 -4.44
CA PRO A 136 2.88 -1.82 -4.70
C PRO A 136 3.76 -3.03 -4.97
N TRP A 137 3.50 -4.11 -4.23
CA TRP A 137 4.20 -5.37 -4.38
C TRP A 137 4.08 -5.85 -5.84
N PRO A 138 5.08 -6.55 -6.40
CA PRO A 138 4.86 -7.25 -7.67
C PRO A 138 3.64 -8.18 -7.56
N VAL A 139 2.85 -8.25 -8.63
CA VAL A 139 1.68 -9.13 -8.69
C VAL A 139 2.17 -10.57 -8.79
N HIS A 140 1.80 -11.39 -7.80
CA HIS A 140 2.09 -12.83 -7.78
C HIS A 140 0.96 -13.64 -8.37
N PHE A 141 -0.27 -13.23 -8.11
CA PHE A 141 -1.46 -13.94 -8.57
C PHE A 141 -2.36 -13.00 -9.35
N ASP A 142 -2.64 -13.36 -10.59
CA ASP A 142 -3.55 -12.63 -11.46
C ASP A 142 -4.79 -13.47 -11.71
N VAL A 143 -5.93 -12.97 -11.22
CA VAL A 143 -7.24 -13.60 -11.41
C VAL A 143 -7.59 -13.75 -12.89
N ARG A 144 -7.05 -12.90 -13.77
CA ARG A 144 -7.30 -12.95 -15.22
C ARG A 144 -6.64 -14.15 -15.90
N ASN A 145 -5.64 -14.76 -15.27
CA ASN A 145 -5.01 -15.99 -15.76
C ASN A 145 -5.84 -17.23 -15.41
N LEU A 146 -6.86 -17.10 -14.55
CA LEU A 146 -7.74 -18.21 -14.22
C LEU A 146 -8.70 -18.50 -15.37
N PRO A 147 -9.04 -19.79 -15.58
CA PRO A 147 -10.04 -20.15 -16.57
C PRO A 147 -11.41 -19.62 -16.18
N VAL A 148 -12.23 -19.32 -17.19
CA VAL A 148 -13.51 -18.61 -17.04
C VAL A 148 -14.48 -19.30 -16.08
N TYR A 149 -14.39 -20.64 -15.95
CA TYR A 149 -15.25 -21.41 -15.04
C TYR A 149 -14.96 -21.14 -13.55
N CYS A 150 -13.77 -20.68 -13.19
CA CYS A 150 -13.45 -20.27 -11.82
C CYS A 150 -14.03 -18.90 -11.45
N LEU A 151 -14.42 -18.10 -12.46
CA LEU A 151 -14.87 -16.73 -12.24
C LEU A 151 -16.36 -16.71 -11.85
N LYS A 152 -16.64 -16.38 -10.59
CA LYS A 152 -18.03 -16.19 -10.14
C LYS A 152 -18.67 -14.98 -10.84
N PRO A 153 -19.98 -15.05 -11.16
CA PRO A 153 -20.70 -13.93 -11.75
C PRO A 153 -20.79 -12.77 -10.76
N LYS A 154 -20.64 -11.55 -11.28
CA LYS A 154 -20.68 -10.34 -10.47
C LYS A 154 -22.07 -10.17 -9.87
N LYS A 155 -22.18 -10.20 -8.54
CA LYS A 155 -23.44 -9.85 -7.86
C LYS A 155 -23.79 -8.40 -8.17
N THR A 156 -24.87 -8.18 -8.90
CA THR A 156 -25.41 -6.84 -9.17
C THR A 156 -25.82 -6.20 -7.84
N SER A 157 -25.40 -4.96 -7.61
CA SER A 157 -25.88 -4.17 -6.48
C SER A 157 -27.41 -4.05 -6.55
N PRO A 158 -28.13 -4.15 -5.41
CA PRO A 158 -29.57 -3.96 -5.41
C PRO A 158 -29.93 -2.62 -6.03
N LYS A 159 -31.04 -2.57 -6.78
CA LYS A 159 -31.53 -1.32 -7.38
C LYS A 159 -31.81 -0.32 -6.25
N ARG A 160 -31.33 0.91 -6.43
CA ARG A 160 -31.43 2.01 -5.46
C ARG A 160 -32.90 2.26 -5.10
N ASN A 161 -33.19 2.48 -3.81
CA ASN A 161 -34.53 2.77 -3.31
C ASN A 161 -35.14 3.98 -4.05
N SER A 162 -36.35 3.84 -4.59
CA SER A 162 -37.07 4.83 -5.40
C SER A 162 -37.63 6.00 -4.58
N GLN A 163 -37.50 5.96 -3.25
CA GLN A 163 -38.06 6.95 -2.32
C GLN A 163 -37.28 8.28 -2.25
N VAL A 164 -36.14 8.41 -2.94
CA VAL A 164 -35.34 9.64 -2.92
C VAL A 164 -35.69 10.52 -4.11
N PRO A 165 -36.08 11.80 -3.92
CA PRO A 165 -36.37 12.70 -5.02
C PRO A 165 -35.16 12.82 -5.96
N THR A 166 -35.41 12.75 -7.28
CA THR A 166 -34.37 12.76 -8.32
C THR A 166 -33.44 13.97 -8.22
N ILE A 167 -33.93 15.11 -7.72
CA ILE A 167 -33.15 16.34 -7.57
C ILE A 167 -31.99 16.22 -6.56
N PHE A 168 -32.11 15.36 -5.54
CA PHE A 168 -31.05 15.15 -4.54
C PHE A 168 -30.04 14.08 -4.96
N VAL A 169 -30.32 13.30 -6.01
CA VAL A 169 -29.44 12.25 -6.52
C VAL A 169 -28.00 12.71 -6.76
N PRO A 170 -27.73 13.85 -7.45
CA PRO A 170 -26.36 14.30 -7.68
C PRO A 170 -25.67 14.70 -6.37
N ILE A 171 -26.37 15.37 -5.46
CA ILE A 171 -25.82 15.80 -4.16
C ILE A 171 -25.45 14.57 -3.33
N ILE A 172 -26.34 13.59 -3.23
CA ILE A 172 -26.08 12.34 -2.50
C ILE A 172 -24.93 11.57 -3.16
N TRP A 173 -24.86 11.56 -4.50
CA TRP A 173 -23.76 10.93 -5.21
C TRP A 173 -22.42 11.60 -4.87
N ILE A 174 -22.36 12.94 -4.88
CA ILE A 174 -21.16 13.71 -4.50
C ILE A 174 -20.77 13.39 -3.06
N ILE A 175 -21.72 13.48 -2.11
CA ILE A 175 -21.47 13.19 -0.70
C ILE A 175 -20.95 11.76 -0.53
N ALA A 176 -21.59 10.77 -1.17
CA ALA A 176 -21.17 9.38 -1.08
C ALA A 176 -19.75 9.15 -1.63
N HIS A 177 -19.39 9.78 -2.76
CA HIS A 177 -18.07 9.60 -3.40
C HIS A 177 -16.97 10.49 -2.80
N THR A 178 -17.33 11.44 -1.93
CA THR A 178 -16.38 12.33 -1.24
C THR A 178 -16.28 11.95 0.23
N VAL A 179 -17.17 12.45 1.07
CA VAL A 179 -17.10 12.30 2.52
C VAL A 179 -17.62 10.93 2.97
N GLY A 180 -18.72 10.46 2.38
CA GLY A 180 -19.42 9.24 2.79
C GLY A 180 -18.51 8.01 2.80
N ILE A 181 -17.83 7.73 1.67
CA ILE A 181 -16.93 6.57 1.58
C ILE A 181 -15.78 6.62 2.58
N ARG A 182 -15.25 7.82 2.86
CA ARG A 182 -14.12 8.05 3.77
C ARG A 182 -14.54 7.95 5.24
N LEU A 183 -15.77 8.32 5.57
CA LEU A 183 -16.34 8.12 6.91
C LEU A 183 -16.75 6.67 7.14
N THR A 184 -17.26 5.98 6.11
CA THR A 184 -17.62 4.56 6.22
C THR A 184 -16.36 3.70 6.36
N TYR A 185 -15.31 4.01 5.61
CA TYR A 185 -14.02 3.32 5.66
C TYR A 185 -12.90 4.27 6.08
N VAL A 186 -12.78 4.50 7.39
CA VAL A 186 -11.80 5.45 7.94
C VAL A 186 -10.35 5.10 7.59
N GLY A 187 -10.06 3.81 7.40
CA GLY A 187 -8.72 3.34 7.02
C GLY A 187 -8.30 3.69 5.60
N CYS A 188 -9.22 4.10 4.71
CA CYS A 188 -8.86 4.63 3.38
C CYS A 188 -8.44 6.11 3.40
N THR A 189 -8.52 6.77 4.56
CA THR A 189 -8.10 8.17 4.70
C THR A 189 -6.59 8.27 4.83
N TRP A 190 -6.02 9.34 4.28
CA TRP A 190 -4.59 9.61 4.40
C TRP A 190 -4.14 9.72 5.87
N ILE A 191 -4.95 10.41 6.69
CA ILE A 191 -4.68 10.62 8.11
C ILE A 191 -4.55 9.28 8.85
N PHE A 192 -5.52 8.38 8.68
CA PHE A 192 -5.51 7.10 9.37
C PHE A 192 -4.40 6.17 8.87
N ASN A 193 -4.15 6.16 7.55
CA ASN A 193 -3.01 5.43 6.97
C ASN A 193 -1.66 5.92 7.52
N CYS A 194 -1.52 7.23 7.77
CA CYS A 194 -0.33 7.82 8.40
C CYS A 194 -0.23 7.49 9.89
N LEU A 195 -1.30 7.63 10.65
CA LEU A 195 -1.31 7.36 12.10
C LEU A 195 -0.99 5.88 12.40
N THR A 196 -1.56 4.97 11.62
CA THR A 196 -1.33 3.52 11.79
C THR A 196 -0.05 3.04 11.15
N PHE A 197 0.65 3.86 10.36
CA PHE A 197 1.80 3.45 9.54
C PHE A 197 2.88 2.73 10.36
N LYS A 198 3.33 3.34 11.48
CA LYS A 198 4.40 2.76 12.31
C LYS A 198 3.95 1.46 12.98
N ALA A 199 2.71 1.40 13.47
CA ALA A 199 2.16 0.19 14.08
C ALA A 199 2.05 -0.95 13.06
N ARG A 200 1.62 -0.65 11.82
CA ARG A 200 1.57 -1.63 10.73
C ARG A 200 2.95 -2.13 10.33
N LEU A 201 3.94 -1.25 10.29
CA LEU A 201 5.32 -1.62 9.96
C LEU A 201 5.90 -2.58 11.01
N ASP A 202 5.76 -2.24 12.30
CA ASP A 202 6.23 -3.07 13.41
C ASP A 202 5.51 -4.43 13.47
N ALA A 203 4.18 -4.41 13.36
CA ALA A 203 3.40 -5.64 13.39
C ALA A 203 3.70 -6.55 12.19
N ARG A 204 3.98 -5.99 11.01
CA ARG A 204 4.43 -6.76 9.84
C ARG A 204 5.76 -7.47 10.11
N SER A 205 6.74 -6.77 10.65
CA SER A 205 8.03 -7.37 11.03
C SER A 205 7.84 -8.50 12.05
N ARG A 206 6.96 -8.32 13.04
CA ARG A 206 6.66 -9.36 14.03
C ARG A 206 5.92 -10.56 13.44
N LEU A 207 4.91 -10.35 12.59
CA LEU A 207 4.21 -11.45 11.92
C LEU A 207 5.15 -12.26 11.01
N GLN A 208 6.07 -11.59 10.32
CA GLN A 208 7.08 -12.24 9.50
C GLN A 208 8.04 -13.09 10.36
N LEU A 209 8.45 -12.56 11.51
CA LEU A 209 9.34 -13.25 12.46
C LEU A 209 8.69 -14.45 13.15
N GLU A 210 7.49 -14.26 13.71
CA GLU A 210 6.82 -15.28 14.53
C GLU A 210 6.14 -16.36 13.68
N TYR A 211 5.62 -15.97 12.50
CA TYR A 211 4.70 -16.81 11.73
C TYR A 211 5.06 -16.97 10.26
N ASN A 212 6.18 -16.39 9.81
CA ASN A 212 6.64 -16.43 8.42
C ASN A 212 5.56 -15.97 7.43
N ILE A 213 4.75 -14.99 7.81
CA ILE A 213 3.75 -14.42 6.88
C ILE A 213 4.46 -13.71 5.74
N GLN A 214 4.01 -13.94 4.52
CA GLN A 214 4.55 -13.31 3.32
C GLN A 214 3.61 -12.23 2.81
N ARG A 215 4.18 -11.12 2.37
CA ARG A 215 3.45 -10.08 1.65
C ARG A 215 3.30 -10.49 0.18
N VAL A 216 2.07 -10.49 -0.30
CA VAL A 216 1.71 -10.95 -1.66
C VAL A 216 0.89 -9.90 -2.40
N GLY A 217 1.17 -9.76 -3.70
CA GLY A 217 0.41 -8.90 -4.60
C GLY A 217 -0.63 -9.70 -5.36
N LEU A 218 -1.90 -9.33 -5.26
CA LEU A 218 -3.00 -9.92 -6.02
C LEU A 218 -3.46 -8.93 -7.09
N SER A 219 -3.79 -9.41 -8.29
CA SER A 219 -4.48 -8.62 -9.31
C SER A 219 -5.90 -9.13 -9.48
N THR A 220 -6.85 -8.21 -9.30
CA THR A 220 -8.28 -8.49 -9.48
C THR A 220 -8.61 -8.70 -10.96
N ARG A 221 -9.81 -9.21 -11.24
CA ARG A 221 -10.35 -9.32 -12.61
C ARG A 221 -10.31 -7.99 -13.39
N ASP A 222 -10.45 -6.87 -12.69
CA ASP A 222 -10.44 -5.52 -13.27
C ASP A 222 -9.00 -4.97 -13.46
N GLY A 223 -7.95 -5.76 -13.15
CA GLY A 223 -6.54 -5.37 -13.24
C GLY A 223 -6.05 -4.50 -12.09
N GLU A 224 -6.88 -4.29 -11.06
CA GLU A 224 -6.52 -3.51 -9.87
C GLU A 224 -5.63 -4.34 -8.94
N PHE A 225 -4.58 -3.70 -8.40
CA PHE A 225 -3.69 -4.29 -7.41
C PHE A 225 -4.35 -4.34 -6.04
N VAL A 226 -4.17 -5.45 -5.34
CA VAL A 226 -4.59 -5.67 -3.95
C VAL A 226 -3.41 -6.24 -3.17
N GLU A 227 -3.05 -5.55 -2.10
CA GLU A 227 -2.04 -6.03 -1.15
C GLU A 227 -2.68 -7.08 -0.23
N ALA A 228 -2.04 -8.24 -0.14
CA ALA A 228 -2.47 -9.32 0.74
C ALA A 228 -1.29 -9.92 1.52
N PHE A 229 -1.63 -10.70 2.53
CA PHE A 229 -0.72 -11.34 3.46
C PHE A 229 -1.11 -12.80 3.58
N TYR A 230 -0.15 -13.68 3.35
CA TYR A 230 -0.37 -15.11 3.28
C TYR A 230 0.65 -15.86 4.14
N ALA A 231 0.20 -16.84 4.92
CA ALA A 231 1.08 -17.77 5.62
C ALA A 231 0.64 -19.21 5.33
N ASP A 232 1.56 -20.02 4.81
CA ASP A 232 1.34 -21.45 4.61
C ASP A 232 1.72 -22.23 5.87
N ARG A 233 0.86 -23.15 6.29
CA ARG A 233 1.06 -24.04 7.44
C ARG A 233 0.74 -25.50 7.18
N ARG A 234 0.57 -25.89 5.92
CA ARG A 234 0.24 -27.26 5.53
C ARG A 234 1.31 -28.29 5.91
N ASN A 235 2.58 -27.88 5.98
CA ASN A 235 3.73 -28.79 6.08
C ASN A 235 4.39 -28.87 7.48
N LYS A 236 3.77 -28.34 8.54
CA LYS A 236 4.35 -28.43 9.90
C LYS A 236 4.34 -29.85 10.50
N SER A 237 3.68 -30.82 9.86
CA SER A 237 3.61 -32.21 10.32
C SER A 237 4.89 -33.03 10.13
N ASN A 238 5.92 -32.52 9.44
CA ASN A 238 7.11 -33.31 9.07
C ASN A 238 8.35 -33.01 9.93
N SER A 239 8.24 -32.23 11.00
CA SER A 239 9.38 -31.96 11.89
C SER A 239 8.91 -31.84 13.34
N GLU A 240 9.44 -32.74 14.17
CA GLU A 240 9.38 -32.81 15.64
C GLU A 240 8.17 -33.52 16.26
N SER A 241 8.41 -34.80 16.60
CA SER A 241 7.80 -35.58 17.69
C SER A 241 6.32 -35.33 17.99
N VAL A 242 5.48 -36.06 17.27
CA VAL A 242 4.06 -36.26 17.56
C VAL A 242 3.89 -36.83 18.97
N SER A 243 3.35 -36.03 19.88
CA SER A 243 2.58 -36.53 21.01
C SER A 243 1.22 -36.97 20.46
N VAL A 244 0.76 -38.15 20.89
CA VAL A 244 -0.20 -39.01 20.20
C VAL A 244 -1.67 -38.58 20.31
N ASP A 245 -2.00 -37.41 20.88
CA ASP A 245 -3.38 -37.14 21.32
C ASP A 245 -4.13 -36.01 20.60
N GLN A 246 -3.65 -35.48 19.46
CA GLN A 246 -4.45 -34.58 18.61
C GLN A 246 -3.99 -34.59 17.15
N GLU A 247 -4.78 -35.18 16.25
CA GLU A 247 -4.60 -34.99 14.81
C GLU A 247 -4.79 -33.49 14.48
N ASP A 248 -3.70 -32.78 14.22
CA ASP A 248 -3.71 -31.34 13.95
C ASP A 248 -4.20 -31.04 12.52
N PHE A 249 -5.52 -31.15 12.29
CA PHE A 249 -6.20 -30.75 11.04
C PHE A 249 -6.09 -29.25 10.72
N ASN A 250 -5.48 -28.47 11.61
CA ASN A 250 -5.37 -27.02 11.47
C ASN A 250 -4.61 -26.60 10.20
N GLY A 251 -3.68 -27.43 9.72
CA GLY A 251 -2.94 -27.19 8.48
C GLY A 251 -3.82 -27.26 7.21
N GLU A 252 -4.96 -27.94 7.25
CA GLU A 252 -5.85 -28.15 6.09
C GLU A 252 -6.89 -27.03 5.93
N ILE A 253 -7.09 -26.22 6.97
CA ILE A 253 -8.14 -25.19 7.03
C ILE A 253 -7.54 -23.81 6.79
N LEU A 254 -7.73 -23.26 5.58
CA LEU A 254 -7.38 -21.88 5.27
C LEU A 254 -8.37 -20.90 5.92
N VAL A 255 -7.87 -20.04 6.80
CA VAL A 255 -8.66 -18.97 7.42
C VAL A 255 -8.51 -17.67 6.62
N LEU A 256 -9.62 -17.21 6.06
CA LEU A 256 -9.70 -15.93 5.36
C LEU A 256 -9.96 -14.79 6.35
N CYS A 257 -9.01 -13.88 6.47
CA CYS A 257 -9.05 -12.75 7.40
C CYS A 257 -9.57 -11.49 6.69
N CYS A 258 -10.86 -11.21 6.88
CA CYS A 258 -11.50 -10.01 6.37
C CYS A 258 -11.49 -8.92 7.44
N GLU A 259 -10.70 -7.87 7.22
CA GLU A 259 -10.63 -6.74 8.15
C GLU A 259 -11.88 -5.87 8.12
N GLY A 260 -12.15 -5.25 9.28
CA GLY A 260 -13.18 -4.23 9.41
C GLY A 260 -12.87 -2.96 8.61
N ASN A 261 -13.80 -2.01 8.63
CA ASN A 261 -13.75 -0.75 7.90
C ASN A 261 -12.65 0.26 8.35
N GLY A 262 -11.92 -0.06 9.41
CA GLY A 262 -10.72 0.65 9.85
C GLY A 262 -9.58 -0.31 10.22
N GLY A 263 -9.73 -1.60 9.93
CA GLY A 263 -8.75 -2.64 10.23
C GLY A 263 -7.73 -2.81 9.12
N TYR A 264 -6.57 -3.34 9.48
CA TYR A 264 -5.49 -3.69 8.55
C TYR A 264 -4.98 -5.07 8.93
N PRO A 265 -4.75 -5.99 7.97
CA PRO A 265 -4.36 -7.36 8.28
C PRO A 265 -3.06 -7.44 9.09
N GLU A 266 -2.15 -6.47 8.94
CA GLU A 266 -0.89 -6.44 9.68
C GLU A 266 -1.09 -6.32 11.20
N ILE A 267 -2.12 -5.61 11.65
CA ILE A 267 -2.38 -5.32 13.08
C ILE A 267 -3.71 -5.94 13.56
N GLY A 268 -4.37 -6.74 12.73
CA GLY A 268 -5.75 -7.13 12.94
C GLY A 268 -5.96 -8.63 13.16
N THR A 269 -6.98 -9.14 12.48
CA THR A 269 -7.51 -10.50 12.59
C THR A 269 -6.52 -11.64 12.31
N PRO A 270 -5.49 -11.53 11.45
CA PRO A 270 -4.56 -12.64 11.17
C PRO A 270 -3.81 -13.19 12.40
N TRP A 271 -3.56 -12.39 13.43
CA TRP A 271 -2.81 -12.79 14.62
C TRP A 271 -3.41 -14.02 15.33
N VAL A 272 -4.73 -14.06 15.46
CA VAL A 272 -5.46 -15.07 16.22
C VAL A 272 -5.43 -16.47 15.56
N PRO A 273 -5.80 -16.63 14.27
CA PRO A 273 -5.70 -17.92 13.58
C PRO A 273 -4.25 -18.37 13.40
N LEU A 274 -3.29 -17.45 13.18
CA LEU A 274 -1.87 -17.79 13.13
C LEU A 274 -1.36 -18.34 14.47
N GLY A 275 -1.78 -17.75 15.59
CA GLY A 275 -1.46 -18.26 16.92
C GLY A 275 -2.01 -19.66 17.18
N ARG A 276 -3.07 -20.07 16.47
CA ARG A 276 -3.69 -21.41 16.57
C ARG A 276 -3.17 -22.43 15.56
N GLY A 277 -2.22 -22.07 14.69
CA GLY A 277 -1.66 -23.05 13.74
C GLY A 277 -2.30 -23.05 12.35
N TYR A 278 -3.34 -22.25 12.09
CA TYR A 278 -4.01 -22.24 10.79
C TYR A 278 -3.18 -21.51 9.71
N PRO A 279 -3.21 -21.96 8.45
CA PRO A 279 -2.84 -21.13 7.32
C PRO A 279 -3.83 -19.97 7.18
N VAL A 280 -3.31 -18.80 6.78
CA VAL A 280 -4.08 -17.55 6.77
C VAL A 280 -3.87 -16.80 5.47
N LEU A 281 -4.96 -16.21 4.95
CA LEU A 281 -4.91 -15.20 3.89
C LEU A 281 -5.75 -13.99 4.32
N GLY A 282 -5.13 -12.82 4.41
CA GLY A 282 -5.81 -11.54 4.66
C GLY A 282 -5.42 -10.49 3.62
N TRP A 283 -6.27 -9.50 3.38
CA TRP A 283 -6.00 -8.46 2.38
C TRP A 283 -6.40 -7.06 2.83
N ASN A 284 -5.72 -6.07 2.27
CA ASN A 284 -6.05 -4.67 2.46
C ASN A 284 -7.21 -4.27 1.55
N HIS A 285 -8.16 -3.51 2.10
CA HIS A 285 -9.22 -2.88 1.31
C HIS A 285 -8.62 -1.84 0.34
N PRO A 286 -9.27 -1.53 -0.80
CA PRO A 286 -8.83 -0.44 -1.66
C PRO A 286 -8.69 0.88 -0.90
N GLY A 287 -7.52 1.51 -0.99
CA GLY A 287 -7.16 2.72 -0.24
C GLY A 287 -6.52 2.48 1.13
N PHE A 288 -6.41 1.22 1.58
CA PHE A 288 -5.74 0.86 2.83
C PHE A 288 -4.30 0.44 2.55
N GLY A 289 -3.39 0.91 3.38
CA GLY A 289 -1.97 0.58 3.27
C GLY A 289 -1.42 1.02 1.93
N GLU A 290 -0.92 0.09 1.13
CA GLU A 290 -0.37 0.37 -0.19
C GLU A 290 -1.32 -0.02 -1.33
N THR A 291 -2.55 -0.43 -1.00
CA THR A 291 -3.58 -0.74 -2.00
C THR A 291 -4.19 0.56 -2.56
N PRO A 292 -4.13 0.81 -3.88
CA PRO A 292 -4.62 2.05 -4.46
C PRO A 292 -6.16 2.12 -4.48
N GLY A 293 -6.67 3.34 -4.65
CA GLY A 293 -8.09 3.60 -4.89
C GLY A 293 -8.93 3.81 -3.63
N TYR A 294 -10.22 3.53 -3.74
CA TYR A 294 -11.22 3.69 -2.67
C TYR A 294 -12.11 2.46 -2.56
N PRO A 295 -12.62 2.11 -1.37
CA PRO A 295 -13.32 0.86 -1.09
C PRO A 295 -14.78 0.90 -1.57
N PHE A 296 -14.99 1.23 -2.85
CA PHE A 296 -16.31 1.16 -3.45
C PHE A 296 -16.81 -0.28 -3.47
N GLN A 297 -18.11 -0.47 -3.26
CA GLN A 297 -18.76 -1.80 -3.24
C GLN A 297 -18.42 -2.68 -4.45
N LYS A 298 -18.24 -2.06 -5.63
CA LYS A 298 -17.86 -2.77 -6.85
C LYS A 298 -16.45 -3.38 -6.77
N ARG A 299 -15.52 -2.73 -6.05
CA ARG A 299 -14.11 -3.11 -5.94
C ARG A 299 -13.87 -4.04 -4.76
N THR A 300 -14.52 -3.80 -3.61
CA THR A 300 -14.40 -4.68 -2.44
C THR A 300 -14.92 -6.10 -2.72
N LYS A 301 -16.05 -6.21 -3.43
CA LYS A 301 -16.61 -7.51 -3.83
C LYS A 301 -15.80 -8.27 -4.88
N CYS A 302 -14.88 -7.61 -5.60
CA CYS A 302 -14.02 -8.30 -6.58
C CYS A 302 -12.90 -9.10 -5.91
N VAL A 303 -12.63 -8.88 -4.63
CA VAL A 303 -11.63 -9.63 -3.84
C VAL A 303 -12.28 -10.82 -3.11
N GLU A 304 -13.56 -10.71 -2.79
CA GLU A 304 -14.33 -11.74 -2.08
C GLU A 304 -14.91 -12.85 -2.99
N ALA A 305 -14.85 -12.69 -4.31
CA ALA A 305 -15.56 -13.53 -5.29
C ALA A 305 -14.64 -14.56 -5.94
#